data_AF-A0A9P5WXD2-F1
#
_entry.id   AF-A0A9P5WXD2-F1
#
_cell.length_a   1.000
_cell.length_b   1.000
_cell.length_c   1.000
_cell.angle_alpha   90.00
_cell.angle_beta   90.00
_cell.angle_gamma   90.00
#
_symmetry.space_group_name_H-M   'P 1'
#
loop_
_entity.id
_entity.type
_entity.pdbx_description
1 polymer ?
#
loop_
_entity_poly.entity_id
_entity_poly.type
_entity_poly.pdbx_seq_one_letter_code
_entity_poly.pdbx_strand_id
1 'polypeptide(L)'
;VILLSSHAGSNCYMNQLFQDSMAICQVNGNKPDLFITITANPKWPEITENLLEEQTASDRPDLVARVFEEKNALLNDVKKGKIFGDINEIVLRVQLSQIPKS
;
A
#
# COMPACT_ATOMS: atom_id res chain seq x y z
N VAL A 1 -26.30 2.98 12.66
CA VAL A 1 -25.96 1.79 11.85
C VAL A 1 -24.49 1.93 11.47
N ILE A 2 -23.61 1.13 12.07
CA ILE A 2 -22.18 1.12 11.72
C ILE A 2 -22.01 -0.04 10.74
N LEU A 3 -21.69 0.26 9.48
CA LEU A 3 -21.42 -0.76 8.48
C LEU A 3 -20.07 -1.41 8.84
N LEU A 4 -20.06 -2.73 9.07
CA LEU A 4 -18.80 -3.47 9.14
C LEU A 4 -18.06 -3.23 7.82
N SER A 5 -16.81 -2.78 7.92
CA SER A 5 -15.93 -2.50 6.80
C SER A 5 -15.80 -3.76 5.94
N SER A 6 -16.62 -3.85 4.89
CA SER A 6 -16.63 -4.96 3.95
C SER A 6 -15.36 -4.92 3.14
N HIS A 7 -14.66 -6.05 3.06
CA HIS A 7 -13.55 -6.39 2.15
C HIS A 7 -12.47 -5.32 1.89
N ALA A 8 -11.20 -5.69 2.12
CA ALA A 8 -10.06 -4.86 1.73
C ALA A 8 -10.14 -4.50 0.23
N GLY A 9 -10.35 -3.22 -0.07
CA GLY A 9 -10.53 -2.70 -1.43
C GLY A 9 -11.96 -2.26 -1.79
N SER A 10 -12.96 -2.41 -0.91
CA SER A 10 -14.29 -1.85 -1.16
C SER A 10 -14.30 -0.31 -1.09
N ASN A 11 -15.29 0.32 -1.74
CA ASN A 11 -15.41 1.78 -1.73
C ASN A 11 -15.64 2.33 -0.30
N CYS A 12 -16.38 1.60 0.54
CA CYS A 12 -16.60 1.96 1.94
C CYS A 12 -15.31 1.85 2.75
N TYR A 13 -14.50 0.81 2.51
CA TYR A 13 -13.19 0.65 3.14
C TYR A 13 -12.24 1.78 2.74
N MET A 14 -12.17 2.13 1.45
CA MET A 14 -11.34 3.25 0.99
C MET A 14 -11.79 4.59 1.57
N ASN A 15 -13.11 4.84 1.65
CA ASN A 15 -13.63 6.05 2.28
C ASN A 15 -13.28 6.15 3.76
N GLN A 16 -13.39 5.04 4.50
CA GLN A 16 -13.03 5.03 5.93
C GLN A 16 -11.53 5.32 6.12
N LEU A 17 -10.67 4.73 5.31
CA LEU A 17 -9.23 4.97 5.34
C LEU A 17 -8.87 6.42 5.02
N PHE A 18 -9.58 7.03 4.06
CA PHE A 18 -9.42 8.44 3.76
C PHE A 18 -9.79 9.31 4.96
N GLN A 19 -10.89 9.01 5.64
CA GLN A 19 -11.30 9.73 6.85
C GLN A 19 -10.28 9.55 7.99
N ASP A 20 -9.77 8.33 8.20
CA ASP A 20 -8.78 8.04 9.24
C ASP A 20 -7.47 8.81 8.99
N SER A 21 -7.00 8.84 7.75
CA SER A 21 -5.79 9.59 7.39
C SER A 21 -5.98 11.11 7.52
N MET A 22 -7.13 11.65 7.12
CA MET A 22 -7.46 13.06 7.34
C MET A 22 -7.52 13.41 8.82
N ALA A 23 -8.04 12.52 9.68
CA ALA A 23 -8.06 12.72 11.12
C ALA A 23 -6.63 12.80 11.70
N ILE A 24 -5.70 11.96 11.22
CA ILE A 24 -4.29 12.00 11.62
C ILE A 24 -3.65 13.33 11.19
N CYS A 25 -3.85 13.75 9.95
CA CYS A 25 -3.33 15.04 9.47
C CYS A 25 -3.90 16.22 10.25
N GLN A 26 -5.19 16.17 10.60
CA GLN A 26 -5.84 17.21 11.40
C GLN A 26 -5.24 17.32 12.81
N VAL A 27 -4.88 16.20 13.45
CA VAL A 27 -4.17 16.19 14.75
C VAL A 27 -2.77 16.82 14.61
N ASN A 28 -2.10 16.58 13.49
CA ASN A 28 -0.77 17.12 13.22
C ASN A 28 -0.80 18.59 12.77
N GLY A 29 -1.98 19.18 12.57
CA GLY A 29 -2.17 20.59 12.19
C GLY A 29 -1.84 20.92 10.74
N ASN A 30 -1.44 19.93 9.94
CA ASN A 30 -1.02 20.09 8.55
C ASN A 30 -2.00 19.39 7.60
N LYS A 31 -2.07 19.93 6.38
CA LYS A 31 -2.81 19.30 5.28
C LYS A 31 -1.83 18.40 4.52
N PRO A 32 -2.20 17.14 4.23
CA PRO A 32 -1.35 16.28 3.44
C PRO A 32 -1.30 16.78 1.99
N ASP A 33 -0.11 16.81 1.43
CA ASP A 33 0.11 17.15 0.03
C ASP A 33 -0.09 15.91 -0.86
N LEU A 34 0.21 14.71 -0.33
CA LEU A 34 0.07 13.43 -1.05
C LEU A 34 -0.51 12.32 -0.17
N PHE A 35 -1.40 11.54 -0.78
CA PHE A 35 -1.90 10.27 -0.25
C PHE A 35 -1.42 9.12 -1.14
N ILE A 36 -0.57 8.25 -0.60
CA ILE A 36 0.03 7.15 -1.36
C ILE A 36 -0.38 5.81 -0.74
N THR A 37 -0.98 4.96 -1.58
CA THR A 37 -1.30 3.58 -1.21
C THR A 37 -0.37 2.62 -1.95
N ILE A 38 0.37 1.82 -1.19
CA ILE A 38 1.18 0.72 -1.71
C ILE A 38 0.51 -0.57 -1.33
N THR A 39 0.18 -1.36 -2.33
CA THR A 39 -0.38 -2.69 -2.12
C THR A 39 0.73 -3.70 -2.35
N ALA A 40 1.00 -4.61 -1.42
CA ALA A 40 1.79 -5.80 -1.70
C ALA A 40 0.82 -6.91 -2.08
N ASN A 41 0.69 -7.15 -3.39
CA ASN A 41 -0.22 -8.16 -3.92
C ASN A 41 0.56 -9.40 -4.37
N PRO A 42 0.38 -10.56 -3.71
CA PRO A 42 1.07 -11.79 -4.08
C PRO A 42 0.66 -12.35 -5.45
N LYS A 43 -0.42 -11.82 -6.05
CA LYS A 43 -0.89 -12.19 -7.40
C LYS A 43 -0.30 -11.31 -8.51
N TRP A 44 0.68 -10.47 -8.19
CA TRP A 44 1.33 -9.66 -9.20
C TRP A 44 2.15 -10.51 -10.17
N PRO A 45 2.11 -10.19 -11.49
CA PRO A 45 2.82 -10.96 -12.50
C PRO A 45 4.32 -11.05 -12.19
N GLU A 46 4.92 -9.99 -11.64
CA GLU A 46 6.33 -9.96 -11.24
C GLU A 46 6.67 -11.04 -10.21
N ILE A 47 5.72 -11.41 -9.35
CA ILE A 47 5.87 -12.50 -8.38
C ILE A 47 5.49 -13.82 -9.04
N THR A 48 4.32 -13.91 -9.68
CA THR A 48 3.79 -15.19 -10.17
C THR A 48 4.56 -15.77 -11.36
N GLU A 49 5.14 -14.94 -12.22
CA GLU A 49 5.98 -15.40 -13.34
C GLU A 49 7.33 -15.98 -12.87
N ASN A 50 7.76 -15.63 -11.66
CA ASN A 50 9.01 -16.11 -11.06
C ASN A 50 8.78 -17.23 -10.03
N LEU A 51 7.53 -17.65 -9.81
CA LEU A 51 7.21 -18.82 -8.99
C LEU A 51 7.40 -20.11 -9.81
N LEU A 52 7.95 -21.14 -9.17
CA LEU A 52 7.98 -22.49 -9.75
C LEU A 52 6.59 -23.12 -9.68
N GLU A 53 6.35 -24.16 -10.49
CA GLU A 53 5.13 -24.97 -10.38
C GLU A 53 4.97 -25.45 -8.92
N GLU A 54 3.77 -25.25 -8.36
CA GLU A 54 3.39 -25.49 -6.96
C GLU A 54 3.92 -24.53 -5.88
N GLN A 55 4.76 -23.54 -6.20
CA GLN A 55 5.18 -22.52 -5.22
C GLN A 55 4.13 -21.42 -5.06
N THR A 56 3.90 -20.98 -3.83
CA THR A 56 3.11 -19.79 -3.54
C THR A 56 4.02 -18.61 -3.21
N ALA A 57 3.47 -17.39 -3.30
CA ALA A 57 4.17 -16.18 -2.87
C ALA A 57 4.63 -16.22 -1.39
N SER A 58 4.01 -17.07 -0.57
CA SER A 58 4.45 -17.26 0.83
C SER A 58 5.72 -18.11 0.93
N ASP A 59 5.94 -19.01 -0.04
CA ASP A 59 7.12 -19.90 -0.09
C ASP A 59 8.35 -19.18 -0.66
N ARG A 60 8.14 -18.07 -1.37
CA ARG A 60 9.18 -17.21 -1.95
C ARG A 60 9.05 -15.76 -1.44
N PRO A 61 9.27 -15.52 -0.13
CA PRO A 61 9.20 -14.17 0.44
C PRO A 61 10.26 -13.23 -0.15
N ASP A 62 11.35 -13.78 -0.72
CA ASP A 62 12.39 -13.06 -1.43
C ASP A 62 11.86 -12.32 -2.67
N LEU A 63 10.97 -12.96 -3.45
CA LEU A 63 10.34 -12.32 -4.62
C LEU A 63 9.42 -11.18 -4.20
N VAL A 64 8.60 -11.42 -3.16
CA VAL A 64 7.71 -10.41 -2.61
C VAL A 64 8.51 -9.23 -2.04
N ALA A 65 9.59 -9.51 -1.31
CA ALA A 65 10.48 -8.50 -0.73
C ALA A 65 11.15 -7.65 -1.82
N ARG A 66 11.66 -8.27 -2.89
CA ARG A 66 12.28 -7.56 -4.00
C ARG A 66 11.32 -6.60 -4.69
N VAL A 67 10.11 -7.08 -5.03
CA VAL A 67 9.10 -6.22 -5.67
C VAL A 67 8.69 -5.09 -4.73
N PHE A 68 8.61 -5.36 -3.43
CA PHE A 68 8.35 -4.32 -2.42
C PHE A 68 9.49 -3.32 -2.28
N GLU A 69 10.75 -3.76 -2.34
CA GLU A 69 11.94 -2.89 -2.31
C GLU A 69 11.95 -1.92 -3.48
N GLU A 70 11.60 -2.36 -4.69
CA GLU A 70 11.47 -1.48 -5.86
C GLU A 70 10.39 -0.41 -5.65
N LYS A 71 9.23 -0.78 -5.09
CA LYS A 71 8.19 0.21 -4.71
C LYS A 71 8.69 1.14 -3.61
N ASN A 72 9.47 0.65 -2.66
CA ASN A 72 10.05 1.47 -1.59
C ASN A 72 11.12 2.44 -2.12
N ALA A 73 11.88 2.06 -3.15
CA ALA A 73 12.79 2.97 -3.84
C ALA A 73 12.04 4.14 -4.47
N LEU A 74 10.92 3.86 -5.16
CA LEU A 74 10.05 4.91 -5.70
C LEU A 74 9.50 5.84 -4.61
N LEU A 75 9.07 5.28 -3.47
CA LEU A 75 8.66 6.10 -2.32
C LEU A 75 9.76 7.02 -1.82
N ASN A 76 11.00 6.53 -1.77
CA ASN A 76 12.13 7.32 -1.32
C ASN A 76 12.39 8.48 -2.29
N ASP A 77 12.22 8.28 -3.60
CA ASP A 77 12.32 9.37 -4.57
C ASP A 77 11.16 10.36 -4.47
N VAL A 78 9.95 9.90 -4.14
CA VAL A 78 8.82 10.80 -3.82
C VAL A 78 9.13 11.62 -2.55
N LYS A 79 9.58 10.98 -1.47
CA LYS A 79 9.92 11.64 -0.20
C LYS A 79 11.06 12.65 -0.33
N LYS A 80 12.01 12.40 -1.24
CA LYS A 80 13.11 13.32 -1.54
C LYS A 80 12.70 14.49 -2.44
N GLY A 81 11.42 14.59 -2.77
CA GLY A 81 10.88 15.65 -3.63
C GLY A 81 11.35 15.57 -5.08
N LYS A 82 11.96 14.46 -5.50
CA LYS A 82 12.50 14.32 -6.87
C LYS A 82 11.41 14.19 -7.92
N ILE A 83 10.26 13.63 -7.54
CA ILE A 83 9.17 13.31 -8.48
C ILE A 83 8.11 14.41 -8.48
N PHE A 84 7.76 14.95 -7.31
CA PHE A 84 6.66 15.91 -7.15
C PHE A 84 7.09 17.27 -6.58
N GLY A 85 8.40 17.51 -6.38
CA GLY A 85 8.91 18.74 -5.75
C GLY A 85 8.83 18.69 -4.22
N ASP A 86 8.93 19.85 -3.57
CA ASP A 86 8.90 19.95 -2.11
C ASP A 86 7.52 19.56 -1.58
N ILE A 87 7.50 18.49 -0.79
CA ILE A 87 6.30 17.96 -0.13
C ILE A 87 6.49 18.08 1.38
N ASN A 88 5.52 18.67 2.08
CA ASN A 88 5.58 18.90 3.52
C ASN A 88 5.03 17.72 4.31
N GLU A 89 3.98 17.07 3.81
CA GLU A 89 3.35 15.94 4.50
C GLU A 89 2.86 14.88 3.52
N ILE A 90 3.27 13.63 3.76
CA ILE A 90 2.87 12.45 2.98
C ILE A 90 2.20 11.46 3.92
N VAL A 91 0.98 11.05 3.57
CA VAL A 91 0.35 9.89 4.21
C VAL A 91 0.66 8.65 3.36
N LEU A 92 1.32 7.68 3.99
CA LEU A 92 1.70 6.41 3.37
C LEU A 92 0.89 5.28 3.97
N ARG A 93 0.35 4.44 3.09
CA ARG A 93 -0.36 3.23 3.48
C ARG A 93 0.22 2.01 2.81
N VAL A 94 0.49 0.97 3.60
CA VAL A 94 0.89 -0.35 3.12
C VAL A 94 -0.26 -1.32 3.33
N GLN A 95 -0.81 -1.86 2.24
CA GLN A 95 -1.86 -2.88 2.25
C GLN A 95 -1.26 -4.21 1.82
N LEU A 96 -1.34 -5.22 2.68
CA LEU A 96 -1.13 -6.60 2.26
C LEU A 96 -2.47 -7.12 1.71
N SER A 97 -2.54 -7.49 0.44
CA SER A 97 -3.72 -8.23 -0.02
C SER A 97 -3.55 -9.69 0.35
N GLN A 98 -4.19 -10.11 1.45
CA GLN A 98 -4.19 -11.52 1.82
C GLN A 98 -4.93 -12.34 0.75
N ILE A 99 -4.34 -13.47 0.37
CA ILE A 99 -5.05 -14.52 -0.36
C ILE A 99 -6.02 -15.16 0.65
N PRO A 100 -7.32 -15.30 0.35
CA PRO A 100 -8.19 -16.11 1.19
C PRO A 100 -7.61 -17.53 1.20
N LYS A 101 -7.20 -18.02 2.38
CA LYS A 101 -6.87 -19.43 2.57
C LYS A 101 -8.18 -20.20 2.31
N SER A 102 -8.18 -21.02 1.25
CA SER A 102 -9.24 -21.97 0.93
C SER A 102 -9.38 -23.03 2.01
#